data_AF-A0A2N7Y4R1-F1
#
_entry.id   AF-A0A2N7Y4R1-F1
#
_cell.length_a   1.000
_cell.length_b   1.000
_cell.length_c   1.000
_cell.angle_alpha   90.00
_cell.angle_beta   90.00
_cell.angle_gamma   90.00
#
_symmetry.space_group_name_H-M   'P 1'
#
loop_
_entity.id
_entity.type
_entity.pdbx_description
1 polymer ?
#
loop_
_entity_poly.entity_id
_entity_poly.type
_entity_poly.pdbx_seq_one_letter_code
_entity_poly.pdbx_strand_id
1 'polypeptide(L)'
;MQIDAKIPELSPKALGVCGGDGTVVTVATAATKHELPLAVFPGGTLNHFARDVGAVNVEETAQAVESGQAAFVDHAVVRTDSG
;
A
#
# COMPACT_ATOMS: atom_id res chain seq x y z
N MET A 1 6.58 13.77 0.29
CA MET A 1 6.40 13.32 1.69
C MET A 1 7.67 12.67 2.20
N GLN A 2 7.84 12.45 3.50
CA GLN A 2 9.05 11.88 4.10
C GLN A 2 9.45 10.50 3.50
N ILE A 3 8.49 9.74 2.96
CA ILE A 3 8.73 8.49 2.21
C ILE A 3 9.46 8.73 0.88
N ASP A 4 9.08 9.76 0.11
CA ASP A 4 9.71 10.04 -1.19
C ASP A 4 11.22 10.30 -1.07
N ALA A 5 11.63 10.98 0.01
CA ALA A 5 13.03 11.30 0.25
C ALA A 5 13.85 10.06 0.65
N LYS A 6 13.22 9.07 1.29
CA LYS A 6 13.89 7.87 1.80
C LYS A 6 14.04 6.75 0.77
N ILE A 7 13.21 6.72 -0.27
CA ILE A 7 13.25 5.65 -1.28
C ILE A 7 14.59 5.63 -2.03
N PRO A 8 15.13 6.76 -2.55
CA PRO A 8 16.44 6.76 -3.20
C PRO A 8 17.57 6.37 -2.24
N GLU A 9 17.48 6.77 -0.97
CA GLU A 9 18.50 6.48 0.05
C GLU A 9 18.54 4.98 0.43
N LEU A 10 17.37 4.37 0.64
CA LEU A 10 17.27 2.99 1.11
C LEU A 10 17.23 1.96 -0.04
N SER A 11 16.91 2.40 -1.26
CA SER A 11 16.72 1.54 -2.44
C SER A 11 15.89 0.27 -2.15
N PRO A 12 14.68 0.42 -1.55
CA PRO A 12 13.87 -0.72 -1.14
C PRO A 12 13.35 -1.51 -2.35
N LYS A 13 13.04 -2.79 -2.13
CA LYS A 13 12.42 -3.66 -3.15
C LYS A 13 10.88 -3.65 -3.10
N ALA A 14 10.30 -3.17 -2.01
CA ALA A 14 8.86 -3.03 -1.80
C ALA A 14 8.60 -1.99 -0.70
N LEU A 15 7.38 -1.45 -0.65
CA LEU A 15 6.90 -0.60 0.45
C LEU A 15 5.85 -1.35 1.27
N GLY A 16 6.03 -1.36 2.59
CA GLY A 16 5.05 -1.89 3.53
C GLY A 16 4.23 -0.77 4.17
N VAL A 17 2.92 -0.95 4.33
CA VAL A 17 2.05 -0.01 5.03
C VAL A 17 1.18 -0.74 6.05
N CYS A 18 1.11 -0.21 7.26
CA CYS A 18 0.20 -0.67 8.32
C CYS A 18 -0.58 0.54 8.84
N GLY A 19 -1.91 0.52 8.69
CA GLY A 19 -2.76 1.65 9.07
C GLY A 19 -4.13 1.60 8.39
N GLY A 20 -4.92 2.66 8.57
CA GLY A 20 -6.21 2.84 7.90
C GLY A 20 -6.09 3.40 6.48
N ASP A 21 -7.22 3.63 5.82
CA ASP A 21 -7.33 3.96 4.39
C ASP A 21 -6.48 5.17 3.96
N GLY A 22 -6.48 6.26 4.73
CA GLY A 22 -5.68 7.45 4.42
C GLY A 22 -4.17 7.19 4.44
N THR A 23 -3.71 6.32 5.33
CA THR A 23 -2.31 5.87 5.39
C THR A 23 -1.99 4.96 4.21
N VAL A 24 -2.87 4.00 3.90
CA VAL A 24 -2.71 3.09 2.75
C VAL A 24 -2.66 3.87 1.43
N VAL A 25 -3.60 4.80 1.19
CA VAL A 25 -3.65 5.64 -0.03
C VAL A 25 -2.36 6.46 -0.19
N THR A 26 -1.86 7.02 0.91
CA THR A 26 -0.62 7.78 0.91
C THR A 26 0.58 6.93 0.45
N VAL A 27 0.73 5.74 1.03
CA VAL A 27 1.84 4.85 0.68
C VAL A 27 1.64 4.23 -0.71
N ALA A 28 0.41 3.90 -1.11
CA ALA A 28 0.10 3.42 -2.45
C ALA A 28 0.43 4.44 -3.54
N THR A 29 0.17 5.73 -3.28
CA THR A 29 0.57 6.82 -4.18
C THR A 29 2.08 6.87 -4.34
N ALA A 30 2.84 6.73 -3.24
CA ALA A 30 4.30 6.68 -3.30
C ALA A 30 4.80 5.41 -4.02
N ALA A 31 4.25 4.23 -3.70
CA ALA A 31 4.61 2.97 -4.34
C ALA A 31 4.40 3.02 -5.87
N THR A 32 3.25 3.54 -6.30
CA THR A 32 2.92 3.75 -7.72
C THR A 32 3.93 4.69 -8.39
N LYS A 33 4.25 5.82 -7.74
CA LYS A 33 5.17 6.82 -8.28
C LYS A 33 6.60 6.29 -8.45
N HIS A 34 7.03 5.38 -7.58
CA HIS A 34 8.39 4.82 -7.59
C HIS A 34 8.45 3.41 -8.20
N GLU A 35 7.35 2.94 -8.81
CA GLU A 35 7.23 1.61 -9.44
C GLU A 35 7.61 0.44 -8.49
N LEU A 36 7.23 0.57 -7.21
CA LEU A 36 7.51 -0.43 -6.18
C LEU A 36 6.26 -1.23 -5.81
N PRO A 37 6.36 -2.55 -5.61
CA PRO A 37 5.31 -3.34 -4.99
C PRO A 37 4.89 -2.80 -3.62
N LEU A 38 3.60 -2.87 -3.30
CA LEU A 38 3.02 -2.44 -2.03
C LEU A 38 2.54 -3.66 -1.23
N ALA A 39 3.06 -3.84 -0.02
CA ALA A 39 2.55 -4.79 0.97
C ALA A 39 1.66 -4.06 1.99
N VAL A 40 0.38 -4.46 2.09
CA VAL A 40 -0.60 -3.84 2.98
C VAL A 40 -0.86 -4.75 4.17
N PHE A 41 -0.58 -4.26 5.37
CA PHE A 41 -0.82 -4.95 6.64
C PHE A 41 -2.05 -4.32 7.33
N PRO A 42 -3.15 -5.06 7.53
CA PRO A 42 -4.33 -4.54 8.21
C PRO A 42 -4.05 -4.30 9.69
N GLY A 43 -3.94 -3.03 10.11
CA GLY A 43 -3.57 -2.65 11.49
C GLY A 43 -4.68 -1.96 12.31
N GLY A 44 -5.83 -1.66 11.70
CA GLY A 44 -6.92 -0.92 12.35
C GLY A 44 -8.14 -1.79 12.69
N THR A 45 -8.99 -1.31 13.59
CA THR A 45 -10.24 -1.98 14.00
C THR A 45 -11.42 -1.75 13.03
N LEU A 46 -11.25 -0.92 11.99
CA LEU A 46 -12.27 -0.45 11.03
C LEU A 46 -11.79 -0.59 9.57
N ASN A 47 -11.16 -1.72 9.25
CA ASN A 47 -10.56 -1.98 7.94
C ASN A 47 -11.61 -2.33 6.86
N HIS A 48 -12.33 -1.33 6.33
CA HIS A 48 -13.13 -1.51 5.12
C HIS A 48 -12.23 -1.65 3.88
N PHE A 49 -11.16 -0.86 3.77
CA PHE A 49 -10.28 -0.92 2.60
C PHE A 49 -9.39 -2.17 2.56
N ALA A 50 -8.83 -2.63 3.69
CA ALA A 50 -7.98 -3.83 3.67
C ALA A 50 -8.76 -5.10 3.27
N ARG A 51 -10.06 -5.18 3.61
CA ARG A 51 -10.96 -6.23 3.12
C ARG A 51 -11.24 -6.10 1.62
N ASP A 52 -11.39 -4.88 1.12
CA ASP A 52 -11.70 -4.63 -0.30
C ASP A 52 -10.50 -4.86 -1.24
N VAL A 53 -9.25 -4.69 -0.78
CA VAL A 53 -8.03 -5.11 -1.51
C VAL A 53 -7.60 -6.56 -1.24
N GLY A 54 -8.37 -7.32 -0.44
CA GLY A 54 -8.13 -8.76 -0.22
C GLY A 54 -7.02 -9.12 0.78
N ALA A 55 -6.51 -8.16 1.56
CA ALA A 55 -5.55 -8.43 2.63
C ALA A 55 -6.30 -8.73 3.93
N VAL A 56 -6.62 -10.01 4.16
CA VAL A 56 -7.57 -10.44 5.20
C VAL A 56 -6.93 -10.51 6.59
N ASN A 57 -5.61 -10.72 6.66
CA ASN A 57 -4.83 -10.70 7.91
C ASN A 57 -3.34 -10.40 7.65
N VAL A 58 -2.60 -10.07 8.72
CA VAL A 58 -1.17 -9.74 8.68
C VAL A 58 -0.33 -10.94 8.23
N GLU A 59 -0.67 -12.14 8.69
CA GLU A 59 0.00 -13.40 8.35
C GLU A 59 -0.07 -13.71 6.84
N GLU A 60 -1.20 -13.49 6.18
CA GLU A 60 -1.37 -13.69 4.73
C GLU A 60 -0.49 -12.72 3.93
N THR A 61 -0.45 -11.43 4.31
CA THR A 61 0.45 -10.47 3.66
C THR A 61 1.91 -10.87 3.88
N ALA A 62 2.28 -11.32 5.08
CA ALA A 62 3.64 -11.80 5.35
C ALA A 62 3.99 -13.02 4.50
N GLN A 63 3.11 -14.01 4.41
CA GLN A 63 3.30 -15.19 3.56
C GLN A 63 3.38 -14.84 2.08
N ALA A 64 2.57 -13.90 1.59
CA ALA A 64 2.63 -13.43 0.20
C ALA A 64 3.98 -12.77 -0.11
N VAL A 65 4.48 -11.93 0.80
CA VAL A 65 5.80 -11.30 0.68
C VAL A 65 6.92 -12.34 0.69
N GLU A 66 6.88 -13.32 1.60
CA GLU A 66 7.89 -14.38 1.71
C GLU A 66 7.89 -15.32 0.50
N SER A 67 6.71 -15.62 -0.06
CA SER A 67 6.54 -16.49 -1.23
C SER A 67 6.68 -15.77 -2.57
N GLY A 68 6.85 -14.43 -2.57
CA GLY A 68 6.96 -13.63 -3.78
C GLY A 68 5.65 -13.53 -4.57
N GLN A 69 4.51 -13.66 -3.90
CA GLN A 69 3.18 -13.53 -4.50
C GLN A 69 2.66 -12.10 -4.43
N ALA A 70 2.05 -11.65 -5.52
CA ALA A 70 1.43 -10.33 -5.61
C ALA A 70 0.13 -10.40 -6.42
N ALA A 71 -0.86 -9.61 -6.01
CA ALA A 71 -2.06 -9.35 -6.80
C ALA A 71 -1.89 -8.00 -7.52
N PHE A 72 -2.23 -7.97 -8.81
CA PHE A 72 -2.34 -6.72 -9.55
C PHE A 72 -3.69 -6.08 -9.23
N VAL A 73 -3.68 -4.79 -8.90
CA VAL A 73 -4.88 -4.02 -8.61
C VAL A 73 -4.88 -2.74 -9.44
N ASP A 74 -6.05 -2.34 -9.93
CA ASP A 74 -6.22 -1.09 -10.65
C ASP A 74 -6.24 0.08 -9.68
N HIS A 75 -5.41 1.09 -9.94
CA HIS A 75 -5.40 2.34 -9.18
C HIS A 75 -6.27 3.39 -9.89
N ALA A 76 -7.42 3.72 -9.31
CA ALA A 76 -8.29 4.81 -9.78
C ALA A 76 -8.13 6.07 -8.92
N VAL A 77 -8.02 7.23 -9.56
CA VAL A 77 -7.94 8.54 -8.89
C VAL A 77 -9.14 9.38 -9.30
N VAL A 78 -9.95 9.82 -8.32
CA VAL A 78 -11.04 10.77 -8.55
C VAL A 78 -10.55 12.17 -8.19
N ARG A 79 -10.66 13.10 -9.14
CA ARG A 79 -10.45 14.54 -8.93
C ARG A 79 -11.82 15.20 -9.01
N THR A 80 -12.24 15.87 -7.94
CA THR A 80 -13.42 16.75 -7.96
C THR A 80 -12.93 18.16 -8.21
N ASP A 81 -13.27 18.75 -9.36
CA ASP A 81 -13.14 20.19 -9.55
C ASP A 81 -14.23 20.87 -8.72
N SER A 82 -13.83 21.70 -7.77
CA SER A 82 -14.72 22.63 -7.09
C SER A 82 -14.89 23.84 -8.01
N GLY A 83 -16.00 23.88 -8.74
CA GLY A 83 -16.49 25.11 -9.39
C GLY A 83 -16.89 26.16 -8.37
#